data_AF-A0A923UUQ3-F1
#
_entry.id   AF-A0A923UUQ3-F1
#
_cell.length_a   1.000
_cell.length_b   1.000
_cell.length_c   1.000
_cell.angle_alpha   90.00
_cell.angle_beta   90.00
_cell.angle_gamma   90.00
#
_symmetry.space_group_name_H-M   'P 1'
#
loop_
_entity.id
_entity.type
_entity.pdbx_description
1 polymer ?
#
loop_
_entity_poly.entity_id
_entity_poly.type
_entity_poly.pdbx_seq_one_letter_code
_entity_poly.pdbx_strand_id
1 'polypeptide(L)'
;MKKTLLTVLFCVAVTTIWAQPIPSKDNNIDFLQTFGNKAPATWGDDDYVQTFFVALPFNYKQPFYIRVFDANCGGEHDQVNGTFNTKTKYTIYGGNSAYSNEDARNTNPIGNYKSGVLLHTKVFDSSPEFDNNWYTFGPINPSEGEVDKDLNAHVFKIIAEGISGDDGNMYSYYVSSSAIDNKPIEGLNAFAYEISFRMQPKAEQKQMHLYPFIDNKIVSVTQNNFDFDNLGFMRLTSINKKVNAQEVSLDGIWAKTTAKITVAEHNTSLDYCVINTNNKANDAVLFFVNQYGKAIPFFTSPIGGLPKYKYKINVSYDVE
;
A
#
# COMPACT_ATOMS: atom_id res chain seq x y z
N MET A 1 -59.50 4.63 21.71
CA MET A 1 -58.26 4.09 22.32
C MET A 1 -57.48 3.31 21.26
N LYS A 2 -56.14 3.37 21.34
CA LYS A 2 -55.10 2.72 20.50
C LYS A 2 -54.65 3.51 19.26
N LYS A 3 -53.68 4.42 19.48
CA LYS A 3 -52.70 4.82 18.46
C LYS A 3 -51.60 3.75 18.47
N THR A 4 -51.46 3.02 17.38
CA THR A 4 -50.36 2.07 17.19
C THR A 4 -49.16 2.84 16.63
N LEU A 5 -48.13 3.03 17.43
CA LEU A 5 -46.89 3.67 17.02
C LEU A 5 -46.00 2.60 16.37
N LEU A 6 -45.76 2.72 15.07
CA LEU A 6 -44.85 1.85 14.32
C LEU A 6 -43.43 2.42 14.45
N THR A 7 -42.62 1.84 15.33
CA THR A 7 -41.20 2.20 15.45
C THR A 7 -40.41 1.46 14.39
N VAL A 8 -39.99 2.15 13.32
CA VAL A 8 -39.04 1.64 12.34
C VAL A 8 -37.64 1.72 12.95
N LEU A 9 -37.07 0.57 13.28
CA LEU A 9 -35.69 0.45 13.75
C LEU A 9 -34.75 0.54 12.52
N PHE A 10 -34.13 1.71 12.33
CA PHE A 10 -33.13 1.91 11.30
C PHE A 10 -31.80 1.33 11.78
N CYS A 11 -31.57 0.03 11.51
CA CYS A 11 -30.25 -0.59 11.72
C CYS A 11 -29.27 -0.05 10.67
N VAL A 12 -28.53 1.00 11.02
CA VAL A 12 -27.30 1.36 10.29
C VAL A 12 -26.30 0.25 10.56
N ALA A 13 -26.04 -0.59 9.56
CA ALA A 13 -24.94 -1.54 9.60
C ALA A 13 -23.63 -0.74 9.58
N VAL A 14 -23.07 -0.48 10.76
CA VAL A 14 -21.70 0.02 10.89
C VAL A 14 -20.79 -1.15 10.50
N THR A 15 -20.32 -1.17 9.26
CA THR A 15 -19.24 -2.05 8.85
C THR A 15 -17.98 -1.57 9.55
N THR A 16 -17.52 -2.29 10.56
CA THR A 16 -16.18 -2.08 11.11
C THR A 16 -15.18 -2.36 9.99
N ILE A 17 -14.48 -1.33 9.53
CA ILE A 17 -13.38 -1.47 8.57
C ILE A 17 -12.15 -1.81 9.42
N TRP A 18 -11.80 -3.10 9.47
CA TRP A 18 -10.60 -3.57 10.15
C TRP A 18 -9.39 -3.37 9.24
N ALA A 19 -8.91 -2.13 9.09
CA ALA A 19 -7.63 -1.89 8.42
C ALA A 19 -6.49 -2.21 9.40
N GLN A 20 -5.77 -3.30 9.17
CA GLN A 20 -4.48 -3.75 9.73
C GLN A 20 -4.16 -5.09 9.04
N PRO A 21 -2.92 -5.57 8.79
CA PRO A 21 -1.58 -4.97 8.74
C PRO A 21 -1.35 -4.10 7.48
N ILE A 22 -0.10 -3.70 7.20
CA ILE A 22 0.33 -2.98 5.99
C ILE A 22 1.43 -3.81 5.32
N PRO A 23 1.17 -4.41 4.14
CA PRO A 23 -0.07 -4.40 3.37
C PRO A 23 -1.22 -5.11 4.10
N SER A 24 -2.46 -4.84 3.71
CA SER A 24 -3.63 -5.46 4.36
C SER A 24 -3.89 -6.85 3.81
N LYS A 25 -4.78 -7.59 4.50
CA LYS A 25 -5.27 -8.88 4.01
C LYS A 25 -5.98 -8.78 2.66
N ASP A 26 -6.64 -7.65 2.38
CA ASP A 26 -7.31 -7.42 1.09
C ASP A 26 -6.28 -7.30 -0.03
N ASN A 27 -5.08 -6.77 0.25
CA ASN A 27 -4.00 -6.72 -0.73
C ASN A 27 -3.46 -8.11 -1.08
N ASN A 28 -3.55 -9.08 -0.17
CA ASN A 28 -2.99 -10.43 -0.30
C ASN A 28 -1.46 -10.41 -0.62
N ILE A 29 -0.74 -9.47 0.00
CA ILE A 29 0.71 -9.32 -0.08
C ILE A 29 1.28 -9.57 1.31
N ASP A 30 2.21 -10.52 1.44
CA ASP A 30 2.83 -10.87 2.74
C ASP A 30 3.90 -9.87 3.15
N PHE A 31 4.78 -9.53 2.21
CA PHE A 31 5.96 -8.71 2.47
C PHE A 31 6.09 -7.57 1.46
N LEU A 32 6.32 -6.39 2.00
CA LEU A 32 7.01 -5.32 1.30
C LEU A 32 8.47 -5.71 1.15
N GLN A 33 9.14 -5.05 0.22
CA GLN A 33 10.53 -5.33 -0.07
C GLN A 33 11.33 -4.05 -0.21
N THR A 34 12.57 -4.09 0.28
CA THR A 34 13.56 -3.05 0.03
C THR A 34 14.94 -3.70 -0.03
N PHE A 35 15.61 -3.57 -1.16
CA PHE A 35 16.97 -4.05 -1.35
C PHE A 35 18.00 -3.05 -0.87
N GLY A 36 19.19 -3.55 -0.54
CA GLY A 36 20.37 -2.71 -0.36
C GLY A 36 20.76 -1.97 -1.65
N ASN A 37 21.29 -0.75 -1.51
CA ASN A 37 21.67 0.11 -2.64
C ASN A 37 22.79 -0.38 -3.57
N LYS A 38 23.31 -1.59 -3.36
CA LYS A 38 24.25 -2.25 -4.28
C LYS A 38 23.62 -3.45 -5.00
N ALA A 39 22.39 -3.82 -4.67
CA ALA A 39 21.65 -4.84 -5.40
C ALA A 39 21.42 -4.38 -6.86
N PRO A 40 21.39 -5.29 -7.83
CA PRO A 40 20.90 -4.96 -9.16
C PRO A 40 19.43 -4.55 -9.08
N ALA A 41 19.06 -3.44 -9.74
CA ALA A 41 17.66 -3.00 -9.80
C ALA A 41 16.72 -4.09 -10.37
N THR A 42 17.22 -4.93 -11.28
CA THR A 42 16.52 -6.08 -11.89
C THR A 42 16.26 -7.24 -10.92
N TRP A 43 16.23 -6.96 -9.61
CA TRP A 43 15.81 -7.88 -8.56
C TRP A 43 14.48 -7.43 -7.92
N GLY A 44 13.80 -6.45 -8.51
CA GLY A 44 12.45 -6.02 -8.13
C GLY A 44 12.39 -4.76 -7.27
N ASP A 45 13.44 -3.93 -7.28
CA ASP A 45 13.50 -2.65 -6.56
C ASP A 45 14.38 -1.66 -7.33
N ASP A 46 13.76 -0.65 -7.92
CA ASP A 46 14.42 0.27 -8.85
C ASP A 46 15.15 1.43 -8.16
N ASP A 47 14.82 1.72 -6.90
CA ASP A 47 15.34 2.90 -6.20
C ASP A 47 15.77 2.67 -4.74
N TYR A 48 15.58 1.45 -4.20
CA TYR A 48 15.98 1.03 -2.87
C TYR A 48 15.23 1.75 -1.74
N VAL A 49 14.07 2.36 -2.04
CA VAL A 49 13.29 3.18 -1.11
C VAL A 49 11.81 2.85 -1.20
N GLN A 50 11.25 2.35 -0.10
CA GLN A 50 9.81 2.19 0.04
C GLN A 50 9.23 3.29 0.95
N THR A 51 8.25 4.05 0.44
CA THR A 51 7.55 5.08 1.22
C THR A 51 6.09 4.70 1.45
N PHE A 52 5.65 4.75 2.71
CA PHE A 52 4.24 4.60 3.10
C PHE A 52 3.78 5.81 3.92
N PHE A 53 2.49 6.09 3.82
CA PHE A 53 1.81 7.07 4.64
C PHE A 53 0.77 6.41 5.52
N VAL A 54 0.61 6.94 6.73
CA VAL A 54 -0.41 6.52 7.70
C VAL A 54 -1.34 7.69 7.94
N ALA A 55 -2.63 7.51 7.65
CA ALA A 55 -3.70 8.46 7.96
C ALA A 55 -4.38 8.04 9.26
N LEU A 56 -4.08 8.75 10.35
CA LEU A 56 -4.66 8.55 11.67
C LEU A 56 -5.85 9.51 11.87
N PRO A 57 -7.06 9.04 12.16
CA PRO A 57 -8.23 9.91 12.18
C PRO A 57 -8.16 10.92 13.32
N PHE A 58 -8.69 12.14 13.10
CA PHE A 58 -8.59 13.22 14.08
C PHE A 58 -9.23 12.91 15.45
N ASN A 59 -10.19 11.98 15.52
CA ASN A 59 -10.82 11.59 16.78
C ASN A 59 -9.93 10.69 17.65
N TYR A 60 -8.85 10.11 17.11
CA TYR A 60 -7.89 9.33 17.89
C TYR A 60 -6.88 10.24 18.58
N LYS A 61 -6.87 10.23 19.92
CA LYS A 61 -6.07 11.14 20.76
C LYS A 61 -5.04 10.45 21.65
N GLN A 62 -5.01 9.12 21.65
CA GLN A 62 -4.06 8.37 22.46
C GLN A 62 -2.73 8.22 21.73
N PRO A 63 -1.60 7.97 22.41
CA PRO A 63 -0.38 7.57 21.74
C PRO A 63 -0.57 6.29 20.91
N PHE A 64 0.25 6.11 19.89
CA PHE A 64 0.27 4.91 19.07
C PHE A 64 1.70 4.51 18.72
N TYR A 65 1.83 3.38 18.05
CA TYR A 65 3.11 2.76 17.71
C TYR A 65 3.11 2.35 16.24
N ILE A 66 4.25 2.51 15.59
CA ILE A 66 4.49 1.95 14.25
C ILE A 66 5.45 0.78 14.44
N ARG A 67 5.01 -0.41 14.04
CA ARG A 67 5.78 -1.64 14.23
C ARG A 67 6.22 -2.16 12.88
N VAL A 68 7.44 -2.69 12.85
CA VAL A 68 8.05 -3.33 11.68
C VAL A 68 8.28 -4.79 12.03
N PHE A 69 7.66 -5.69 11.29
CA PHE A 69 7.94 -7.12 11.37
C PHE A 69 9.11 -7.44 10.48
N ASP A 70 10.03 -8.25 10.99
CA ASP A 70 11.26 -8.68 10.30
C ASP A 70 12.09 -7.49 9.81
N ALA A 71 12.54 -6.65 10.75
CA ALA A 71 13.18 -5.38 10.42
C ALA A 71 14.66 -5.53 10.01
N ASN A 72 15.33 -6.61 10.41
CA ASN A 72 16.68 -6.95 9.95
C ASN A 72 16.69 -7.41 8.49
N CYS A 73 17.86 -7.38 7.86
CA CYS A 73 18.09 -8.04 6.58
C CYS A 73 18.93 -9.31 6.80
N GLY A 74 18.26 -10.42 7.12
CA GLY A 74 18.78 -11.76 7.36
C GLY A 74 17.68 -12.68 7.87
N GLY A 75 17.88 -13.99 7.78
CA GLY A 75 16.95 -14.96 8.38
C GLY A 75 16.10 -15.70 7.36
N GLU A 76 14.85 -16.01 7.71
CA GLU A 76 13.98 -16.92 6.95
C GLU A 76 13.34 -16.28 5.70
N HIS A 77 12.94 -15.01 5.80
CA HIS A 77 12.12 -14.37 4.75
C HIS A 77 12.97 -13.64 3.71
N ASP A 78 14.19 -13.23 4.08
CA ASP A 78 15.03 -12.34 3.32
C ASP A 78 15.76 -12.98 2.13
N GLN A 79 16.11 -12.17 1.13
CA GLN A 79 16.81 -12.62 -0.08
C GLN A 79 18.29 -12.31 0.03
N VAL A 80 19.10 -13.34 0.23
CA VAL A 80 20.55 -13.23 0.31
C VAL A 80 21.23 -13.25 -1.05
N ASN A 81 22.23 -12.39 -1.24
CA ASN A 81 23.21 -12.52 -2.34
C ASN A 81 24.57 -13.00 -1.80
N GLY A 82 24.71 -14.31 -1.63
CA GLY A 82 25.91 -14.93 -1.06
C GLY A 82 25.97 -14.82 0.47
N THR A 83 26.13 -13.62 1.02
CA THR A 83 26.13 -13.38 2.48
C THR A 83 25.41 -12.09 2.84
N PHE A 84 24.53 -12.14 3.83
CA PHE A 84 23.81 -10.96 4.32
C PHE A 84 24.77 -9.85 4.76
N ASN A 85 24.74 -8.75 4.02
CA ASN A 85 25.55 -7.57 4.22
C ASN A 85 24.72 -6.27 4.15
N THR A 86 23.41 -6.39 3.89
CA THR A 86 22.50 -5.27 3.73
C THR A 86 22.13 -4.61 5.05
N LYS A 87 22.01 -3.28 5.00
CA LYS A 87 21.47 -2.49 6.10
C LYS A 87 20.26 -1.72 5.63
N THR A 88 19.15 -1.89 6.35
CA THR A 88 17.89 -1.20 6.06
C THR A 88 17.65 -0.16 7.14
N LYS A 89 17.42 1.09 6.70
CA LYS A 89 17.09 2.20 7.58
C LYS A 89 15.60 2.48 7.51
N TYR A 90 14.91 2.41 8.65
CA TYR A 90 13.54 2.84 8.78
C TYR A 90 13.50 4.22 9.43
N THR A 91 12.67 5.10 8.88
CA THR A 91 12.54 6.48 9.32
C THR A 91 11.09 6.90 9.37
N ILE A 92 10.67 7.54 10.46
CA ILE A 92 9.30 8.01 10.66
C ILE A 92 9.31 9.54 10.72
N TYR A 93 8.49 10.15 9.89
CA TYR A 93 8.28 11.59 9.84
C TYR A 93 6.83 11.95 10.18
N GLY A 94 6.67 13.10 10.81
CA GLY A 94 5.39 13.80 10.98
C GLY A 94 5.58 15.30 10.76
N GLY A 95 4.66 16.11 11.26
CA GLY A 95 4.73 17.55 11.20
C GLY A 95 4.51 18.10 9.80
N ASN A 96 4.56 19.43 9.68
CA ASN A 96 4.29 20.11 8.41
C ASN A 96 5.18 19.60 7.28
N SER A 97 4.60 19.38 6.10
CA SER A 97 5.27 18.89 4.89
C SER A 97 5.72 17.43 4.92
N ALA A 98 5.38 16.62 5.93
CA ALA A 98 5.63 15.17 5.87
C ALA A 98 4.90 14.50 4.70
N TYR A 99 3.68 14.95 4.40
CA TYR A 99 2.79 14.51 3.33
C TYR A 99 2.53 15.59 2.28
N SER A 100 2.33 16.86 2.67
CA SER A 100 1.91 17.90 1.72
C SER A 100 2.99 18.32 0.72
N ASN A 101 4.26 18.01 0.99
CA ASN A 101 5.34 18.22 0.03
C ASN A 101 5.11 17.34 -1.21
N GLU A 102 5.19 17.92 -2.41
CA GLU A 102 4.99 17.17 -3.65
C GLU A 102 6.03 16.05 -3.83
N ASP A 103 7.29 16.29 -3.45
CA ASP A 103 8.37 15.30 -3.56
C ASP A 103 8.15 14.09 -2.66
N ALA A 104 7.41 14.24 -1.54
CA ALA A 104 7.05 13.11 -0.68
C ALA A 104 6.04 12.16 -1.34
N ARG A 105 5.30 12.64 -2.34
CA ARG A 105 4.23 11.90 -3.02
C ARG A 105 4.61 11.45 -4.43
N ASN A 106 5.86 11.69 -4.83
CA ASN A 106 6.39 11.18 -6.09
C ASN A 106 6.68 9.68 -5.97
N THR A 107 6.82 9.02 -7.12
CA THR A 107 7.14 7.59 -7.18
C THR A 107 8.63 7.34 -7.00
N ASN A 108 9.49 8.32 -7.34
CA ASN A 108 10.93 8.22 -7.14
C ASN A 108 11.39 9.08 -5.95
N PRO A 109 12.42 8.65 -5.18
CA PRO A 109 12.96 9.33 -4.00
C PRO A 109 13.90 10.48 -4.38
N ILE A 110 13.39 11.44 -5.16
CA ILE A 110 14.13 12.64 -5.59
C ILE A 110 13.65 13.89 -4.85
N GLY A 111 14.47 14.93 -4.84
CA GLY A 111 14.13 16.20 -4.19
C GLY A 111 13.98 16.06 -2.67
N ASN A 112 12.94 16.69 -2.12
CA ASN A 112 12.67 16.73 -0.68
C ASN A 112 11.67 15.64 -0.22
N TYR A 113 11.79 14.41 -0.73
CA TYR A 113 10.91 13.30 -0.35
C TYR A 113 11.02 12.92 1.14
N LYS A 114 12.16 13.23 1.79
CA LYS A 114 12.41 13.13 3.25
C LYS A 114 11.92 14.35 4.06
N SER A 115 11.05 15.17 3.47
CA SER A 115 10.41 16.32 4.13
C SER A 115 9.60 15.95 5.37
N GLY A 116 9.37 16.93 6.25
CA GLY A 116 8.70 16.76 7.54
C GLY A 116 9.66 16.85 8.72
N VAL A 117 9.14 16.60 9.92
CA VAL A 117 9.88 16.49 11.16
C VAL A 117 10.23 15.03 11.39
N LEU A 118 11.52 14.73 11.53
CA LEU A 118 12.00 13.40 11.90
C LEU A 118 11.55 13.08 13.34
N LEU A 119 10.72 12.04 13.51
CA LEU A 119 10.27 11.56 14.81
C LEU A 119 11.14 10.41 15.32
N HIS A 120 11.41 9.43 14.45
CA HIS A 120 12.23 8.28 14.78
C HIS A 120 13.07 7.80 13.60
N THR A 121 14.20 7.17 13.90
CA THR A 121 15.02 6.46 12.91
C THR A 121 15.71 5.27 13.57
N LYS A 122 15.86 4.17 12.83
CA LYS A 122 16.72 3.05 13.22
C LYS A 122 17.28 2.35 11.98
N VAL A 123 18.52 1.91 12.10
CA VAL A 123 19.20 1.08 11.10
C VAL A 123 19.25 -0.35 11.65
N PHE A 124 18.92 -1.31 10.81
CA PHE A 124 19.05 -2.73 11.08
C PHE A 124 20.06 -3.32 10.10
N ASP A 125 20.83 -4.28 10.58
CA ASP A 125 21.73 -5.13 9.79
C ASP A 125 21.16 -6.55 9.78
N SER A 126 22.01 -7.57 9.63
CA SER A 126 21.63 -8.99 9.62
C SER A 126 21.54 -9.63 11.01
N SER A 127 21.56 -8.84 12.08
CA SER A 127 21.39 -9.33 13.45
C SER A 127 20.01 -10.00 13.64
N PRO A 128 19.95 -11.21 14.20
CA PRO A 128 18.70 -12.00 14.27
C PRO A 128 17.73 -11.55 15.37
N GLU A 129 18.00 -10.45 16.09
CA GLU A 129 17.14 -9.98 17.20
C GLU A 129 15.68 -9.75 16.76
N PHE A 130 15.48 -9.31 15.52
CA PHE A 130 14.16 -9.00 14.97
C PHE A 130 13.72 -9.97 13.86
N ASP A 131 14.45 -11.08 13.66
CA ASP A 131 14.12 -12.10 12.65
C ASP A 131 12.81 -12.78 13.04
N ASN A 132 11.83 -12.75 12.14
CA ASN A 132 10.45 -13.21 12.41
C ASN A 132 9.85 -12.58 13.69
N ASN A 133 10.23 -11.33 13.98
CA ASN A 133 9.83 -10.63 15.20
C ASN A 133 9.59 -9.13 14.94
N TRP A 134 9.00 -8.45 15.92
CA TRP A 134 8.58 -7.07 15.78
C TRP A 134 9.55 -6.09 16.43
N TYR A 135 10.01 -5.10 15.68
CA TYR A 135 10.52 -3.86 16.23
C TYR A 135 9.40 -2.83 16.35
N THR A 136 9.42 -2.03 17.42
CA THR A 136 8.38 -1.02 17.69
C THR A 136 8.97 0.37 17.82
N PHE A 137 8.48 1.29 17.00
CA PHE A 137 8.70 2.73 17.15
C PHE A 137 7.58 3.37 17.98
N GLY A 138 7.96 4.33 18.81
CA GLY A 138 7.04 5.11 19.63
C GLY A 138 7.30 4.98 21.14
N PRO A 139 6.38 5.48 21.98
CA PRO A 139 5.07 6.03 21.61
C PRO A 139 5.16 7.30 20.76
N ILE A 140 4.25 7.43 19.79
CA ILE A 140 4.08 8.61 18.91
C ILE A 140 2.79 9.30 19.31
N ASN A 141 2.81 10.63 19.42
CA ASN A 141 1.62 11.42 19.71
C ASN A 141 0.89 11.78 18.40
N PRO A 142 -0.43 11.57 18.29
CA PRO A 142 -1.21 11.98 17.12
C PRO A 142 -0.98 13.44 16.67
N SER A 143 -0.73 14.35 17.61
CA SER A 143 -0.47 15.77 17.29
C SER A 143 0.85 16.02 16.56
N GLU A 144 1.75 15.03 16.52
CA GLU A 144 3.01 15.10 15.77
C GLU A 144 2.81 14.83 14.29
N GLY A 145 1.63 14.39 13.83
CA GLY A 145 1.34 14.16 12.41
C GLY A 145 0.96 15.45 11.67
N GLU A 146 1.14 15.45 10.36
CA GLU A 146 0.66 16.55 9.51
C GLU A 146 -0.87 16.58 9.48
N VAL A 147 -1.49 17.75 9.65
CA VAL A 147 -2.94 17.87 9.52
C VAL A 147 -3.33 17.91 8.05
N ASP A 148 -4.03 16.88 7.57
CA ASP A 148 -4.64 16.86 6.25
C ASP A 148 -6.17 16.87 6.35
N LYS A 149 -6.78 17.93 5.81
CA LYS A 149 -8.24 18.15 5.92
C LYS A 149 -9.03 17.31 4.92
N ASP A 150 -8.44 16.96 3.78
CA ASP A 150 -9.11 16.20 2.72
C ASP A 150 -9.21 14.72 3.13
N LEU A 151 -8.16 14.20 3.78
CA LEU A 151 -8.13 12.87 4.41
C LEU A 151 -8.79 12.85 5.79
N ASN A 152 -9.09 14.01 6.38
CA ASN A 152 -9.64 14.15 7.74
C ASN A 152 -8.76 13.42 8.79
N ALA A 153 -7.43 13.57 8.68
CA ALA A 153 -6.46 12.78 9.42
C ALA A 153 -5.17 13.55 9.77
N HIS A 154 -4.49 13.06 10.82
CA HIS A 154 -3.07 13.30 11.05
C HIS A 154 -2.27 12.31 10.21
N VAL A 155 -1.41 12.81 9.32
CA VAL A 155 -0.63 12.00 8.39
C VAL A 155 0.81 11.87 8.86
N PHE A 156 1.30 10.63 8.89
CA PHE A 156 2.68 10.28 9.17
C PHE A 156 3.28 9.59 7.94
N LYS A 157 4.59 9.71 7.76
CA LYS A 157 5.34 9.10 6.65
C LYS A 157 6.37 8.13 7.20
N ILE A 158 6.42 6.93 6.64
CA ILE A 158 7.38 5.87 6.94
C ILE A 158 8.23 5.67 5.69
N ILE A 159 9.55 5.64 5.84
CA ILE A 159 10.49 5.36 4.76
C ILE A 159 11.39 4.20 5.20
N ALA A 160 11.39 3.11 4.43
CA ALA A 160 12.45 2.10 4.46
C ALA A 160 13.45 2.40 3.33
N GLU A 161 14.73 2.34 3.62
CA GLU A 161 15.80 2.64 2.67
C GLU A 161 16.95 1.64 2.85
N GLY A 162 17.32 0.93 1.77
CA GLY A 162 18.52 0.11 1.76
C GLY A 162 19.77 0.96 1.60
N ILE A 163 20.54 1.14 2.68
CA ILE A 163 21.66 2.10 2.71
C ILE A 163 23.03 1.45 2.42
N SER A 164 23.10 0.13 2.43
CA SER A 164 24.29 -0.63 2.05
C SER A 164 23.90 -2.05 1.67
N GLY A 165 24.78 -2.74 0.94
CA GLY A 165 24.64 -4.17 0.65
C GLY A 165 23.77 -4.47 -0.56
N ASP A 166 23.57 -5.74 -0.86
CA ASP A 166 22.94 -6.25 -2.09
C ASP A 166 21.94 -7.40 -1.85
N ASP A 167 21.39 -7.46 -0.65
CA ASP A 167 20.34 -8.38 -0.21
C ASP A 167 18.99 -7.67 -0.15
N GLY A 168 17.90 -8.43 -0.18
CA GLY A 168 16.53 -7.95 -0.05
C GLY A 168 16.00 -8.14 1.36
N ASN A 169 15.50 -7.07 1.97
CA ASN A 169 14.76 -7.11 3.24
C ASN A 169 13.25 -7.22 2.95
N MET A 170 12.60 -8.23 3.51
CA MET A 170 11.19 -8.57 3.40
C MET A 170 10.49 -8.32 4.73
N TYR A 171 9.68 -7.25 4.78
CA TYR A 171 9.06 -6.79 6.02
C TYR A 171 7.60 -6.43 5.83
N SER A 172 6.90 -6.21 6.93
CA SER A 172 5.56 -5.61 6.93
C SER A 172 5.41 -4.62 8.08
N TYR A 173 4.43 -3.71 7.99
CA TYR A 173 4.13 -2.78 9.06
C TYR A 173 2.82 -3.10 9.78
N TYR A 174 2.74 -2.62 11.02
CA TYR A 174 1.51 -2.58 11.78
C TYR A 174 1.44 -1.29 12.59
N VAL A 175 0.36 -0.51 12.43
CA VAL A 175 0.10 0.66 13.28
C VAL A 175 -0.79 0.24 14.43
N SER A 176 -0.25 0.32 15.65
CA SER A 176 -0.85 -0.27 16.84
C SER A 176 -1.18 0.75 17.92
N SER A 177 -2.27 0.51 18.64
CA SER A 177 -2.54 1.17 19.93
C SER A 177 -1.74 0.56 21.10
N SER A 178 -0.94 -0.48 20.87
CA SER A 178 -0.10 -1.16 21.87
C SER A 178 1.37 -1.27 21.43
N ALA A 179 2.28 -1.09 22.38
CA ALA A 179 3.71 -1.23 22.16
C ALA A 179 4.16 -2.69 21.93
N ILE A 180 3.38 -3.67 22.43
CA ILE A 180 3.78 -5.09 22.47
C ILE A 180 2.82 -5.99 21.69
N ASP A 181 1.57 -5.57 21.52
CA ASP A 181 0.57 -6.30 20.72
C ASP A 181 0.23 -5.57 19.42
N ASN A 182 -0.16 -6.32 18.40
CA ASN A 182 -0.76 -5.79 17.18
C ASN A 182 -2.25 -5.52 17.47
N LYS A 183 -2.56 -4.30 17.91
CA LYS A 183 -3.93 -3.87 18.25
C LYS A 183 -4.44 -2.80 17.28
N PRO A 184 -5.62 -3.00 16.66
CA PRO A 184 -6.27 -2.02 15.81
C PRO A 184 -6.24 -0.58 16.31
N ILE A 185 -6.26 0.36 15.36
CA ILE A 185 -6.82 1.69 15.56
C ILE A 185 -7.98 1.86 14.59
N GLU A 186 -9.18 2.08 15.11
CA GLU A 186 -10.38 2.26 14.30
C GLU A 186 -10.27 3.50 13.41
N GLY A 187 -10.64 3.37 12.14
CA GLY A 187 -10.61 4.46 11.16
C GLY A 187 -9.21 4.82 10.63
N LEU A 188 -8.16 4.14 11.09
CA LEU A 188 -6.83 4.26 10.50
C LEU A 188 -6.80 3.67 9.09
N ASN A 189 -6.03 4.29 8.20
CA ASN A 189 -5.67 3.69 6.92
C ASN A 189 -4.21 3.99 6.60
N ALA A 190 -3.62 3.21 5.71
CA ALA A 190 -2.30 3.47 5.16
C ALA A 190 -2.35 3.43 3.65
N PHE A 191 -1.47 4.18 3.01
CA PHE A 191 -1.42 4.30 1.56
C PHE A 191 0.00 4.58 1.08
N ALA A 192 0.25 4.29 -0.19
CA ALA A 192 1.50 4.61 -0.86
C ALA A 192 1.22 5.13 -2.27
N TYR A 193 2.25 5.68 -2.90
CA TYR A 193 2.22 6.12 -4.29
C TYR A 193 2.97 5.16 -5.20
N GLU A 194 3.84 4.33 -4.64
CA GLU A 194 4.57 3.23 -5.26
C GLU A 194 4.76 2.11 -4.24
N ILE A 195 4.83 0.87 -4.71
CA ILE A 195 5.07 -0.31 -3.88
C ILE A 195 6.02 -1.27 -4.57
N SER A 196 7.10 -1.63 -3.88
CA SER A 196 7.92 -2.82 -4.11
C SER A 196 7.48 -3.92 -3.15
N PHE A 197 7.21 -5.10 -3.69
CA PHE A 197 6.70 -6.23 -2.91
C PHE A 197 7.08 -7.57 -3.52
N ARG A 198 7.09 -8.58 -2.65
CA ARG A 198 7.32 -9.96 -3.02
C ARG A 198 6.02 -10.68 -3.35
N MET A 199 5.95 -11.21 -4.55
CA MET A 199 4.90 -12.13 -4.99
C MET A 199 5.22 -13.54 -4.51
N GLN A 200 4.30 -14.13 -3.76
CA GLN A 200 4.48 -15.47 -3.20
C GLN A 200 4.11 -16.54 -4.23
N PRO A 201 4.83 -17.68 -4.27
CA PRO A 201 4.52 -18.80 -5.18
C PRO A 201 3.30 -19.62 -4.74
N LYS A 202 2.71 -19.34 -3.57
CA LYS A 202 1.64 -20.13 -2.96
C LYS A 202 0.32 -19.96 -3.71
N ALA A 203 -0.44 -21.04 -3.86
CA ALA A 203 -1.66 -21.08 -4.69
C ALA A 203 -2.72 -20.06 -4.23
N GLU A 204 -2.87 -19.88 -2.92
CA GLU A 204 -3.77 -18.92 -2.27
C GLU A 204 -3.31 -17.45 -2.40
N GLN A 205 -2.04 -17.20 -2.75
CA GLN A 205 -1.42 -15.88 -2.86
C GLN A 205 -1.01 -15.51 -4.29
N LYS A 206 -1.50 -16.27 -5.28
CA LYS A 206 -1.25 -15.96 -6.69
C LYS A 206 -1.90 -14.66 -7.15
N GLN A 207 -2.87 -14.12 -6.42
CA GLN A 207 -3.59 -12.89 -6.77
C GLN A 207 -3.34 -11.82 -5.71
N MET A 208 -2.64 -10.77 -6.08
CA MET A 208 -2.41 -9.59 -5.23
C MET A 208 -3.21 -8.41 -5.74
N HIS A 209 -3.61 -7.53 -4.85
CA HIS A 209 -4.55 -6.45 -5.15
C HIS A 209 -4.02 -5.10 -4.66
N LEU A 210 -4.13 -4.09 -5.51
CA LEU A 210 -3.87 -2.69 -5.19
C LEU A 210 -5.11 -1.85 -5.51
N TYR A 211 -5.39 -0.86 -4.67
CA TYR A 211 -6.63 -0.10 -4.72
C TYR A 211 -6.42 1.40 -4.97
N PRO A 212 -5.97 1.82 -6.16
CA PRO A 212 -5.77 3.23 -6.46
C PRO A 212 -7.09 3.99 -6.35
N PHE A 213 -7.07 5.11 -5.63
CA PHE A 213 -8.26 5.94 -5.39
C PHE A 213 -8.44 6.99 -6.48
N ILE A 214 -9.64 7.04 -7.06
CA ILE A 214 -9.95 7.92 -8.19
C ILE A 214 -10.74 9.11 -7.69
N ASP A 215 -10.10 10.27 -7.58
CA ASP A 215 -10.80 11.53 -7.29
C ASP A 215 -11.67 11.99 -8.48
N ASN A 216 -12.43 13.07 -8.27
CA ASN A 216 -13.34 13.62 -9.28
C ASN A 216 -12.66 14.36 -10.46
N LYS A 217 -11.33 14.48 -10.45
CA LYS A 217 -10.53 15.14 -11.49
C LYS A 217 -9.78 14.14 -12.38
N ILE A 218 -9.68 12.88 -11.98
CA ILE A 218 -8.99 11.85 -12.76
C ILE A 218 -9.86 11.40 -13.94
N VAL A 219 -9.29 11.49 -15.15
CA VAL A 219 -9.95 11.05 -16.40
C VAL A 219 -9.24 9.88 -17.07
N SER A 220 -8.02 9.57 -16.65
CA SER A 220 -7.29 8.38 -17.04
C SER A 220 -6.31 7.97 -15.94
N VAL A 221 -6.11 6.67 -15.80
CA VAL A 221 -5.07 6.08 -14.96
C VAL A 221 -4.09 5.36 -15.87
N THR A 222 -2.82 5.64 -15.70
CA THR A 222 -1.73 4.86 -16.28
C THR A 222 -1.08 4.07 -15.16
N GLN A 223 -1.14 2.75 -15.24
CA GLN A 223 -0.38 1.89 -14.38
C GLN A 223 1.02 1.67 -14.98
N ASN A 224 2.03 1.59 -14.12
CA ASN A 224 3.41 1.27 -14.46
C ASN A 224 3.85 0.08 -13.59
N ASN A 225 4.52 -0.90 -14.18
CA ASN A 225 5.14 -2.02 -13.48
C ASN A 225 6.53 -2.29 -13.99
N PHE A 226 7.36 -2.80 -13.09
CA PHE A 226 8.75 -3.16 -13.33
C PHE A 226 9.04 -4.54 -12.72
N ASP A 227 9.87 -5.31 -13.42
CA ASP A 227 10.42 -6.58 -12.94
C ASP A 227 9.44 -7.72 -12.64
N PHE A 228 8.20 -7.65 -13.13
CA PHE A 228 7.30 -8.82 -13.07
C PHE A 228 7.72 -9.99 -13.98
N ASP A 229 8.80 -9.88 -14.77
CA ASP A 229 9.41 -10.97 -15.53
C ASP A 229 8.48 -11.74 -16.47
N ASN A 230 7.36 -11.13 -16.89
CA ASN A 230 6.31 -11.80 -17.66
C ASN A 230 5.79 -13.11 -17.00
N LEU A 231 5.74 -13.16 -15.67
CA LEU A 231 5.39 -14.38 -14.91
C LEU A 231 3.88 -14.56 -14.68
N GLY A 232 3.05 -13.77 -15.35
CA GLY A 232 1.59 -13.94 -15.29
C GLY A 232 0.83 -12.82 -15.98
N PHE A 233 -0.26 -12.36 -15.35
CA PHE A 233 -1.17 -11.39 -15.96
C PHE A 233 -1.57 -10.32 -14.96
N MET A 234 -1.87 -9.13 -15.49
CA MET A 234 -2.40 -8.02 -14.70
C MET A 234 -3.74 -7.57 -15.27
N ARG A 235 -4.67 -7.21 -14.39
CA ARG A 235 -5.99 -6.70 -14.78
C ARG A 235 -6.44 -5.55 -13.91
N LEU A 236 -7.18 -4.63 -14.52
CA LEU A 236 -7.86 -3.54 -13.84
C LEU A 236 -9.37 -3.76 -13.89
N THR A 237 -10.00 -3.75 -12.72
CA THR A 237 -11.45 -3.82 -12.52
C THR A 237 -11.94 -2.55 -11.84
N SER A 238 -13.14 -2.11 -12.19
CA SER A 238 -13.81 -0.99 -11.51
C SER A 238 -15.29 -1.28 -11.35
N ILE A 239 -16.01 -0.38 -10.70
CA ILE A 239 -17.47 -0.49 -10.60
C ILE A 239 -18.17 -0.45 -11.97
N ASN A 240 -17.50 0.06 -13.01
CA ASN A 240 -18.05 0.25 -14.36
C ASN A 240 -17.31 -0.57 -15.45
N LYS A 241 -16.18 -1.21 -15.13
CA LYS A 241 -15.42 -2.05 -16.08
C LYS A 241 -15.09 -3.39 -15.42
N LYS A 242 -15.52 -4.49 -16.05
CA LYS A 242 -15.39 -5.83 -15.45
C LYS A 242 -13.96 -6.37 -15.45
N VAL A 243 -13.25 -6.28 -16.58
CA VAL A 243 -11.84 -6.69 -16.72
C VAL A 243 -11.22 -5.89 -17.86
N ASN A 244 -10.15 -5.14 -17.55
CA ASN A 244 -9.28 -4.51 -18.54
C ASN A 244 -7.89 -5.12 -18.42
N ALA A 245 -7.41 -5.82 -19.45
CA ALA A 245 -6.08 -6.42 -19.45
C ALA A 245 -5.00 -5.34 -19.41
N GLN A 246 -3.89 -5.60 -18.72
CA GLN A 246 -2.79 -4.67 -18.56
C GLN A 246 -1.51 -5.31 -19.07
N GLU A 247 -0.62 -4.49 -19.61
CA GLU A 247 0.72 -4.90 -20.01
C GLU A 247 1.55 -5.29 -18.79
N VAL A 248 2.34 -6.34 -18.97
CA VAL A 248 3.22 -6.92 -17.95
C VAL A 248 4.66 -6.63 -18.35
N SER A 249 5.48 -6.20 -17.39
CA SER A 249 6.90 -5.91 -17.55
C SER A 249 7.73 -7.17 -17.80
N LEU A 250 8.83 -6.98 -18.51
CA LEU A 250 9.91 -7.97 -18.62
C LEU A 250 10.98 -7.66 -17.54
N ASP A 251 11.97 -8.55 -17.44
CA ASP A 251 13.18 -8.38 -16.61
C ASP A 251 13.86 -7.03 -16.91
N GLY A 252 13.94 -6.17 -15.90
CA GLY A 252 14.56 -4.85 -15.97
C GLY A 252 13.89 -3.86 -16.91
N ILE A 253 12.66 -4.11 -17.38
CA ILE A 253 11.99 -3.27 -18.39
C ILE A 253 10.59 -2.87 -17.92
N TRP A 254 10.38 -1.56 -17.74
CA TRP A 254 9.07 -0.99 -17.45
C TRP A 254 8.02 -1.30 -18.51
N ALA A 255 6.83 -1.70 -18.07
CA ALA A 255 5.61 -1.77 -18.89
C ALA A 255 4.53 -0.85 -18.34
N LYS A 256 3.60 -0.41 -19.20
CA LYS A 256 2.54 0.50 -18.79
C LYS A 256 1.25 0.30 -19.55
N THR A 257 0.13 0.60 -18.92
CA THR A 257 -1.18 0.61 -19.59
C THR A 257 -2.02 1.77 -19.12
N THR A 258 -2.61 2.51 -20.07
CA THR A 258 -3.52 3.63 -19.77
C THR A 258 -4.97 3.20 -19.95
N ALA A 259 -5.76 3.31 -18.89
CA ALA A 259 -7.20 3.12 -18.90
C ALA A 259 -7.93 4.46 -18.74
N LYS A 260 -8.92 4.73 -19.58
CA LYS A 260 -9.83 5.87 -19.39
C LYS A 260 -10.68 5.66 -18.16
N ILE A 261 -11.01 6.75 -17.45
CA ILE A 261 -11.89 6.78 -16.29
C ILE A 261 -13.19 7.51 -16.67
N THR A 262 -14.30 6.99 -16.16
CA THR A 262 -15.64 7.52 -16.33
C THR A 262 -16.10 8.20 -15.05
N VAL A 263 -17.06 9.12 -15.14
CA VAL A 263 -17.63 9.82 -13.97
C VAL A 263 -18.18 8.84 -12.92
N ALA A 264 -18.68 7.68 -13.35
CA ALA A 264 -19.17 6.66 -12.44
C ALA A 264 -18.06 6.09 -11.53
N GLU A 265 -16.80 6.15 -11.93
CA GLU A 265 -15.65 5.62 -11.17
C GLU A 265 -15.06 6.67 -10.20
N HIS A 266 -15.53 7.92 -10.23
CA HIS A 266 -15.05 8.98 -9.32
C HIS A 266 -15.45 8.73 -7.87
N ASN A 267 -14.56 9.12 -6.96
CA ASN A 267 -14.61 8.88 -5.53
C ASN A 267 -14.76 7.40 -5.14
N THR A 268 -14.14 6.52 -5.94
CA THR A 268 -14.08 5.07 -5.66
C THR A 268 -12.65 4.56 -5.85
N SER A 269 -12.32 3.45 -5.20
CA SER A 269 -11.12 2.69 -5.54
C SER A 269 -11.34 1.85 -6.81
N LEU A 270 -10.29 1.68 -7.61
CA LEU A 270 -10.21 0.59 -8.58
C LEU A 270 -9.66 -0.67 -7.91
N ASP A 271 -9.78 -1.81 -8.57
CA ASP A 271 -9.13 -3.06 -8.18
C ASP A 271 -8.10 -3.43 -9.26
N TYR A 272 -6.83 -3.19 -8.98
CA TYR A 272 -5.73 -3.63 -9.80
C TYR A 272 -5.20 -4.95 -9.26
N CYS A 273 -5.35 -6.01 -10.05
CA CYS A 273 -5.01 -7.36 -9.64
C CYS A 273 -3.81 -7.87 -10.43
N VAL A 274 -2.75 -8.24 -9.70
CA VAL A 274 -1.54 -8.90 -10.21
C VAL A 274 -1.68 -10.40 -9.98
N ILE A 275 -1.54 -11.19 -11.04
CA ILE A 275 -1.73 -12.65 -10.98
C ILE A 275 -0.41 -13.33 -11.35
N ASN A 276 0.32 -13.86 -10.36
CA ASN A 276 1.51 -14.68 -10.61
C ASN A 276 1.07 -16.11 -10.98
N THR A 277 1.43 -16.54 -12.19
CA THR A 277 1.10 -17.90 -12.67
C THR A 277 2.23 -18.90 -12.41
N ASN A 278 3.43 -18.41 -12.12
CA ASN A 278 4.59 -19.23 -11.83
C ASN A 278 4.51 -19.81 -10.40
N ASN A 279 5.37 -20.77 -10.11
CA ASN A 279 5.57 -21.36 -8.79
C ASN A 279 6.88 -20.87 -8.14
N LYS A 280 7.40 -19.73 -8.61
CA LYS A 280 8.56 -19.05 -8.03
C LYS A 280 8.11 -17.72 -7.44
N ALA A 281 8.76 -17.34 -6.34
CA ALA A 281 8.68 -15.98 -5.87
C ALA A 281 9.25 -15.05 -6.94
N ASN A 282 8.68 -13.86 -7.03
CA ASN A 282 9.24 -12.79 -7.84
C ASN A 282 8.91 -11.46 -7.18
N ASP A 283 9.70 -10.47 -7.47
CA ASP A 283 9.66 -9.16 -6.85
C ASP A 283 9.28 -8.14 -7.93
N ALA A 284 8.44 -7.18 -7.60
CA ALA A 284 8.00 -6.19 -8.58
C ALA A 284 7.68 -4.86 -7.95
N VAL A 285 7.84 -3.81 -8.76
CA VAL A 285 7.48 -2.44 -8.42
C VAL A 285 6.25 -2.03 -9.20
N LEU A 286 5.29 -1.38 -8.53
CA LEU A 286 4.07 -0.85 -9.15
C LEU A 286 3.71 0.54 -8.65
N PHE A 287 3.29 1.40 -9.59
CA PHE A 287 2.65 2.68 -9.28
C PHE A 287 1.61 3.09 -10.33
N PHE A 288 0.82 4.11 -9.99
CA PHE A 288 -0.24 4.65 -10.83
C PHE A 288 -0.09 6.15 -10.99
N VAL A 289 -0.31 6.67 -12.20
CA VAL A 289 -0.33 8.12 -12.46
C VAL A 289 -1.60 8.54 -13.20
N ASN A 290 -2.01 9.79 -13.00
CA ASN A 290 -3.16 10.38 -13.69
C ASN A 290 -2.77 10.94 -15.07
N GLN A 291 -3.72 11.60 -15.75
CA GLN A 291 -3.52 12.22 -17.07
C GLN A 291 -2.40 13.28 -17.13
N TYR A 292 -1.95 13.80 -15.98
CA TYR A 292 -0.88 14.78 -15.87
C TYR A 292 0.45 14.17 -15.44
N GLY A 293 0.53 12.84 -15.32
CA GLY A 293 1.70 12.15 -14.79
C GLY A 293 1.87 12.29 -13.27
N LYS A 294 0.87 12.81 -12.55
CA LYS A 294 0.92 12.86 -11.08
C LYS A 294 0.52 11.53 -10.48
N ALA A 295 1.28 11.07 -9.47
CA ALA A 295 1.04 9.81 -8.79
C ALA A 295 -0.34 9.77 -8.12
N ILE A 296 -0.96 8.60 -8.14
CA ILE A 296 -2.29 8.32 -7.55
C ILE A 296 -2.06 7.43 -6.33
N PRO A 297 -2.60 7.80 -5.15
CA PRO A 297 -2.43 6.97 -3.96
C PRO A 297 -3.28 5.70 -4.08
N PHE A 298 -2.74 4.58 -3.63
CA PHE A 298 -3.50 3.36 -3.38
C PHE A 298 -3.50 3.05 -1.89
N PHE A 299 -4.68 2.75 -1.37
CA PHE A 299 -4.89 2.51 0.05
C PHE A 299 -4.85 1.02 0.35
N THR A 300 -4.26 0.68 1.51
CA THR A 300 -4.23 -0.69 2.03
C THR A 300 -5.64 -1.21 2.30
N SER A 301 -6.55 -0.35 2.76
CA SER A 301 -8.00 -0.63 2.75
C SER A 301 -8.70 0.30 1.75
N PRO A 302 -9.44 -0.24 0.76
CA PRO A 302 -10.04 0.55 -0.30
C PRO A 302 -11.10 1.51 0.23
N ILE A 303 -11.01 2.79 -0.17
CA ILE A 303 -11.98 3.81 0.21
C ILE A 303 -13.31 3.50 -0.50
N GLY A 304 -14.38 3.40 0.29
CA GLY A 304 -15.70 2.97 -0.19
C GLY A 304 -15.88 1.44 -0.26
N GLY A 305 -14.91 0.67 0.23
CA GLY A 305 -14.93 -0.80 0.25
C GLY A 305 -14.42 -1.43 -1.05
N LEU A 306 -14.33 -2.77 -1.05
CA LEU A 306 -13.83 -3.52 -2.21
C LEU A 306 -14.66 -3.21 -3.47
N PRO A 307 -14.02 -2.82 -4.58
CA PRO A 307 -14.73 -2.47 -5.81
C PRO A 307 -15.49 -3.68 -6.36
N LYS A 308 -16.81 -3.53 -6.59
CA LYS A 308 -17.65 -4.55 -7.20
C LYS A 308 -18.27 -4.01 -8.48
N TYR A 309 -18.02 -4.69 -9.61
CA TYR A 309 -18.63 -4.33 -10.90
C TYR A 309 -20.16 -4.37 -10.79
N LYS A 310 -20.80 -3.26 -11.18
CA LYS A 310 -22.27 -3.15 -11.18
C LYS A 310 -22.81 -3.66 -12.51
N TYR A 311 -23.36 -4.87 -12.51
CA TYR A 311 -24.03 -5.43 -13.68
C TYR A 311 -25.24 -4.59 -14.07
N LYS A 312 -25.33 -4.21 -15.35
CA LYS A 312 -26.57 -3.73 -15.97
C LYS A 312 -27.27 -4.96 -16.56
N ILE A 313 -28.28 -5.47 -15.86
CA ILE A 313 -29.14 -6.52 -16.41
C ILE A 313 -30.18 -5.81 -17.29
N ASN A 314 -30.05 -5.93 -18.60
CA ASN A 314 -31.13 -5.58 -19.50
C ASN A 314 -32.04 -6.81 -19.62
N VAL A 315 -33.20 -6.76 -18.99
CA VAL A 315 -34.26 -7.76 -19.24
C VAL A 315 -34.97 -7.32 -20.52
N SER A 316 -34.71 -8.01 -21.62
CA SER A 316 -35.60 -7.94 -22.79
C SER A 316 -36.76 -8.89 -22.54
N TYR A 317 -37.97 -8.35 -22.44
CA TYR A 317 -39.16 -9.16 -22.60
C TYR A 317 -39.35 -9.38 -24.09
N ASP A 318 -39.26 -10.63 -24.54
CA ASP A 318 -39.86 -11.01 -25.81
C ASP A 318 -41.37 -10.88 -25.62
N VAL A 319 -41.95 -9.86 -26.24
CA VAL A 319 -43.40 -9.69 -26.30
C VAL A 319 -43.87 -10.44 -27.54
N GLU A 320 -44.31 -11.67 -27.29
CA GLU A 320 -45.07 -12.63 -28.12
C GLU A 320 -44.44 -13.16 -29.42
#